data_AF-A0A757LSH3-F1
#
_entry.id   AF-A0A757LSH3-F1
#
_cell.length_a   1.000
_cell.length_b   1.000
_cell.length_c   1.000
_cell.angle_alpha   90.00
_cell.angle_beta   90.00
_cell.angle_gamma   90.00
#
_symmetry.space_group_name_H-M   'P 1'
#
loop_
_entity.id
_entity.type
_entity.pdbx_description
1 polymer ?
#
loop_
_entity_poly.entity_id
_entity_poly.type
_entity_poly.pdbx_seq_one_letter_code
_entity_poly.pdbx_strand_id
1 'polypeptide(L)'
;MDDLHFGVRITGKERAIMAKYIQFNQPRAMFWLGFDVDRIGAVIDWSNRNPPASTLTIPSPENGHTHLLYALKTSRHTAPDGKIKPLRYAAAVENVLRKKTDADAGYSG
;
A
#
# COMPACT_ATOMS: atom_id res chain seq x y z
N MET A 1 20.59 -3.58 8.76
CA MET A 1 20.00 -3.93 7.45
C MET A 1 19.02 -5.05 7.68
N ASP A 2 17.81 -4.93 7.18
CA ASP A 2 16.76 -5.92 7.39
C ASP A 2 17.07 -7.17 6.58
N ASP A 3 17.53 -8.22 7.26
CA ASP A 3 17.69 -9.55 6.70
C ASP A 3 16.31 -10.24 6.76
N LEU A 4 15.74 -10.49 5.59
CA LEU A 4 14.43 -11.14 5.43
C LEU A 4 14.39 -12.54 6.07
N HIS A 5 15.55 -13.15 6.35
CA HIS A 5 15.65 -14.43 7.06
C HIS A 5 15.10 -14.36 8.49
N PHE A 6 15.06 -13.17 9.12
CA PHE A 6 14.53 -12.96 10.48
C PHE A 6 13.12 -12.34 10.51
N GLY A 7 12.51 -12.10 9.34
CA GLY A 7 11.21 -11.47 9.21
C GLY A 7 11.22 -9.95 9.45
N VAL A 8 10.15 -9.28 9.03
CA VAL A 8 9.96 -7.83 9.23
C VAL A 8 9.37 -7.59 10.62
N ARG A 9 9.98 -6.72 11.42
CA ARG A 9 9.49 -6.36 12.77
C ARG A 9 8.97 -4.93 12.79
N ILE A 10 7.78 -4.73 13.36
CA ILE A 10 7.24 -3.39 13.62
C ILE A 10 8.06 -2.76 14.75
N THR A 11 8.70 -1.62 14.47
CA THR A 11 9.55 -0.92 15.44
C THR A 11 9.08 0.52 15.65
N GLY A 12 9.55 1.17 16.73
CA GLY A 12 9.26 2.58 16.98
C GLY A 12 9.79 3.50 15.87
N LYS A 13 9.18 4.68 15.70
CA LYS A 13 9.42 5.63 14.61
C LYS A 13 10.91 5.88 14.30
N GLU A 14 11.72 6.11 15.33
CA GLU A 14 13.16 6.41 15.18
C GLU A 14 13.94 5.28 14.50
N ARG A 15 13.55 4.02 14.75
CA ARG A 15 14.14 2.84 14.10
C ARG A 15 13.50 2.56 12.74
N ALA A 16 12.19 2.78 12.60
CA ALA A 16 11.47 2.57 11.35
C ALA A 16 11.97 3.48 10.21
N ILE A 17 12.43 4.71 10.52
CA ILE A 17 13.04 5.61 9.52
C ILE A 17 14.35 5.05 8.95
N MET A 18 15.07 4.23 9.72
CA MET A 18 16.32 3.59 9.31
C MET A 18 16.09 2.21 8.67
N ALA A 19 14.85 1.71 8.65
CA ALA A 19 14.51 0.41 8.10
C ALA A 19 14.40 0.48 6.56
N LYS A 20 14.66 -0.64 5.90
CA LYS A 20 14.48 -0.74 4.44
C LYS A 20 12.99 -0.75 4.06
N TYR A 21 12.14 -1.19 5.00
CA TYR A 21 10.69 -1.27 4.84
C TYR A 21 9.99 -0.51 5.96
N ILE A 22 8.98 0.28 5.60
CA ILE A 22 8.15 1.01 6.56
C ILE A 22 6.71 0.52 6.46
N GLN A 23 6.12 0.17 7.60
CA GLN A 23 4.70 -0.15 7.64
C GLN A 23 3.90 1.16 7.56
N PHE A 24 3.15 1.34 6.47
CA PHE A 24 2.37 2.56 6.24
C PHE A 24 1.08 2.63 7.06
N ASN A 25 0.54 1.49 7.50
CA ASN A 25 -0.64 1.40 8.36
C ASN A 25 -0.27 0.93 9.77
N GLN A 26 -1.02 1.37 10.78
CA GLN A 26 -0.89 0.83 12.12
C GLN A 26 -1.65 -0.50 12.20
N PRO A 27 -1.27 -1.44 13.09
CA PRO A 27 -1.93 -2.76 13.18
C PRO A 27 -3.45 -2.73 13.35
N ARG A 28 -4.00 -1.66 13.93
CA ARG A 28 -5.44 -1.50 14.21
C ARG A 28 -6.11 -0.37 13.43
N ALA A 29 -5.37 0.31 12.55
CA ALA A 29 -5.91 1.43 11.80
C ALA A 29 -5.33 1.51 10.39
N MET A 30 -6.22 1.49 9.41
CA MET A 30 -5.91 1.71 8.00
C MET A 30 -6.09 3.19 7.66
N PHE A 31 -5.01 3.83 7.27
CA PHE A 31 -4.95 5.20 6.76
C PHE A 31 -4.67 5.23 5.25
N TRP A 32 -3.99 4.20 4.74
CA TRP A 32 -3.53 4.11 3.36
C TRP A 32 -3.98 2.80 2.73
N LEU A 33 -4.32 2.87 1.44
CA LEU A 33 -4.34 1.70 0.56
C LEU A 33 -3.05 1.73 -0.26
N GLY A 34 -2.25 0.66 -0.18
CA GLY A 34 -0.98 0.53 -0.89
C GLY A 34 -1.05 -0.53 -1.98
N PHE A 35 -0.43 -0.24 -3.12
CA PHE A 35 -0.41 -1.11 -4.28
C PHE A 35 1.00 -1.16 -4.86
N ASP A 36 1.54 -2.36 -5.02
CA ASP A 36 2.79 -2.57 -5.75
C ASP A 36 2.51 -2.86 -7.22
N VAL A 37 3.11 -2.08 -8.11
CA VAL A 37 2.87 -2.14 -9.54
C VAL A 37 4.18 -2.50 -10.24
N ASP A 38 4.33 -3.79 -10.52
CA ASP A 38 5.56 -4.39 -11.04
C ASP A 38 5.74 -4.28 -12.56
N ARG A 39 5.01 -3.39 -13.23
CA ARG A 39 5.19 -3.19 -14.68
C ARG A 39 6.26 -2.15 -14.98
N ILE A 40 7.11 -2.45 -15.95
CA ILE A 40 8.05 -1.48 -16.52
C ILE A 40 7.23 -0.32 -17.11
N GLY A 41 7.51 0.91 -16.67
CA GLY A 41 6.79 2.12 -17.09
C GLY A 41 5.56 2.50 -16.25
N ALA A 42 5.36 1.87 -15.08
CA ALA A 42 4.23 2.14 -14.17
C ALA A 42 4.08 3.63 -13.80
N VAL A 43 5.20 4.37 -13.71
CA VAL A 43 5.25 5.81 -13.39
C VAL A 43 4.44 6.67 -14.38
N ILE A 44 4.39 6.27 -15.65
CA ILE A 44 3.74 7.03 -16.73
C ILE A 44 2.38 6.41 -17.08
N ASP A 45 2.32 5.07 -17.13
CA ASP A 45 1.17 4.33 -17.66
C ASP A 45 -0.03 4.26 -16.70
N TRP A 46 0.10 4.64 -15.42
CA TRP A 46 -1.06 4.67 -14.53
C TRP A 46 -2.17 5.57 -15.10
N SER A 47 -1.83 6.70 -15.71
CA SER A 47 -2.78 7.65 -16.30
C SER A 47 -3.61 7.06 -17.45
N ASN A 48 -3.02 6.19 -18.29
CA ASN A 48 -3.70 5.55 -19.41
C ASN A 48 -4.82 4.59 -18.96
N ARG A 49 -4.72 4.07 -17.74
CA ARG A 49 -5.71 3.13 -17.17
C ARG A 49 -6.82 3.85 -16.39
N ASN A 50 -6.74 5.18 -16.31
CA ASN A 50 -7.70 6.05 -15.62
C ASN A 50 -8.12 5.56 -14.20
N PRO A 51 -7.21 5.09 -13.33
CA PRO A 51 -7.49 5.05 -11.91
C PRO A 51 -7.55 6.49 -11.37
N PRO A 52 -8.17 6.72 -10.20
CA PRO A 52 -8.01 7.99 -9.50
C PRO A 52 -6.51 8.29 -9.33
N ALA A 53 -6.15 9.58 -9.31
CA ALA A 53 -4.77 9.95 -9.00
C ALA A 53 -4.40 9.43 -7.59
N SER A 54 -3.25 8.78 -7.48
CA SER A 54 -2.69 8.39 -6.19
C SER A 54 -2.33 9.64 -5.37
N THR A 55 -2.36 9.49 -4.04
CA THR A 55 -1.90 10.55 -3.14
C THR A 55 -0.39 10.63 -3.11
N LEU A 56 0.28 9.48 -3.20
CA LEU A 56 1.73 9.38 -3.30
C LEU A 56 2.11 8.27 -4.31
N THR A 57 3.15 8.55 -5.08
CA THR A 57 3.73 7.63 -6.08
C THR A 57 5.21 7.49 -5.76
N ILE A 58 5.65 6.27 -5.48
CA ILE A 58 7.03 5.97 -5.08
C ILE A 58 7.63 5.02 -6.12
N PRO A 59 8.34 5.55 -7.13
CA PRO A 59 9.01 4.71 -8.12
C PRO A 59 10.22 4.00 -7.49
N SER A 60 10.38 2.73 -7.84
CA SER A 60 11.61 1.99 -7.60
C SER A 60 12.68 2.47 -8.58
N PRO A 61 13.83 2.98 -8.09
CA PRO A 61 14.87 3.57 -8.95
C PRO A 61 15.58 2.54 -9.85
N GLU A 62 15.40 1.25 -9.59
CA GLU A 62 16.21 0.16 -10.15
C GLU A 62 15.50 -0.64 -11.27
N ASN A 63 14.17 -0.76 -11.25
CA ASN A 63 13.44 -1.63 -12.20
C ASN A 63 12.15 -1.01 -12.78
N GLY A 64 11.84 0.25 -12.45
CA GLY A 64 10.67 0.94 -12.98
C GLY A 64 9.32 0.47 -12.39
N HIS A 65 9.35 -0.38 -11.37
CA HIS A 65 8.18 -0.68 -10.53
C HIS A 65 7.79 0.54 -9.71
N THR A 66 6.57 0.59 -9.21
CA THR A 66 6.10 1.77 -8.49
C THR A 66 5.06 1.40 -7.44
N HIS A 67 5.29 1.87 -6.22
CA HIS A 67 4.25 1.82 -5.19
C HIS A 67 3.30 3.01 -5.34
N LEU A 68 1.99 2.73 -5.37
CA LEU A 68 0.93 3.72 -5.34
C LEU A 68 0.26 3.71 -3.98
N LEU A 69 0.20 4.87 -3.30
CA LEU A 69 -0.50 5.02 -2.03
C LEU A 69 -1.70 5.97 -2.19
N TYR A 70 -2.85 5.54 -1.69
CA TYR A 70 -4.08 6.33 -1.63
C TYR A 70 -4.44 6.61 -0.18
N ALA A 71 -4.48 7.89 0.21
CA ALA A 71 -4.87 8.29 1.55
C ALA A 71 -6.39 8.17 1.73
N LEU A 72 -6.81 7.53 2.82
CA LEU A 72 -8.19 7.56 3.27
C LEU A 72 -8.44 8.87 4.03
N LYS A 73 -9.43 9.65 3.58
CA LYS A 73 -9.87 10.86 4.30
C LYS A 73 -10.30 10.58 5.74
N THR A 74 -10.80 9.37 6.01
CA THR A 74 -11.14 8.91 7.35
C THR A 74 -10.57 7.52 7.52
N SER A 75 -9.74 7.33 8.55
CA SER A 75 -9.14 6.04 8.85
C SER A 75 -10.19 4.99 9.19
N ARG A 76 -9.82 3.73 8.98
CA ARG A 76 -10.68 2.58 9.29
C ARG A 76 -10.08 1.76 10.42
N HIS A 77 -10.88 1.51 11.45
CA HIS A 77 -10.52 0.60 12.53
C HIS A 77 -10.56 -0.83 12.00
N THR A 78 -9.42 -1.52 12.02
CA THR A 78 -9.23 -2.85 11.44
C THR A 78 -9.20 -3.98 12.47
N ALA A 79 -9.34 -3.65 13.76
CA ALA A 79 -9.42 -4.67 14.81
C ALA A 79 -10.75 -5.46 14.72
N PRO A 80 -10.84 -6.65 15.34
CA PRO A 80 -12.00 -7.55 15.22
C PRO A 80 -13.35 -6.95 15.66
N ASP A 81 -13.31 -5.96 16.55
CA ASP A 81 -14.45 -5.17 17.04
C ASP A 81 -14.81 -3.99 16.11
N GLY A 82 -14.10 -3.83 14.99
CA GLY A 82 -14.37 -2.85 13.96
C GLY A 82 -15.70 -3.07 13.23
N LYS A 83 -16.25 -1.99 12.67
CA LYS A 83 -17.50 -2.07 11.89
C LYS A 83 -17.24 -2.83 10.58
N ILE A 84 -17.92 -3.97 10.41
CA ILE A 84 -17.74 -4.86 9.24
C ILE A 84 -18.12 -4.20 7.90
N LYS A 85 -19.16 -3.35 7.87
CA LYS A 85 -19.63 -2.71 6.62
C LYS A 85 -18.55 -1.80 5.99
N PRO A 86 -17.94 -0.85 6.73
CA PRO A 86 -16.79 -0.08 6.24
C PRO A 86 -15.60 -0.92 5.79
N LEU A 87 -15.29 -2.01 6.50
CA LEU A 87 -14.16 -2.88 6.14
C LEU A 87 -14.40 -3.62 4.81
N ARG A 88 -15.61 -4.17 4.63
CA ARG A 88 -16.01 -4.78 3.35
C ARG A 88 -15.98 -3.78 2.20
N TYR A 89 -16.41 -2.54 2.45
CA TYR A 89 -16.36 -1.49 1.44
C TYR A 89 -14.91 -1.12 1.08
N ALA A 90 -14.03 -0.97 2.07
CA ALA A 90 -12.61 -0.73 1.84
C ALA A 90 -11.98 -1.85 1.00
N ALA A 91 -12.23 -3.11 1.34
CA ALA A 91 -11.75 -4.27 0.59
C ALA A 91 -12.29 -4.32 -0.85
N ALA A 92 -13.55 -3.92 -1.07
CA ALA A 92 -14.12 -3.83 -2.42
C ALA A 92 -13.43 -2.73 -3.26
N VAL A 93 -13.19 -1.55 -2.67
CA VAL A 93 -12.45 -0.46 -3.32
C VAL A 93 -11.01 -0.89 -3.63
N GLU A 94 -10.34 -1.52 -2.66
CA GLU A 94 -8.98 -2.04 -2.81
C GLU A 94 -8.88 -3.03 -3.97
N ASN A 95 -9.79 -4.01 -4.05
CA ASN A 95 -9.80 -4.99 -5.13
C ASN A 95 -10.05 -4.35 -6.52
N VAL A 96 -10.95 -3.36 -6.61
CA VAL A 96 -11.20 -2.65 -7.87
C VAL A 96 -9.98 -1.82 -8.29
N LEU A 97 -9.36 -1.11 -7.35
CA LEU A 97 -8.15 -0.33 -7.61
C LEU A 97 -6.99 -1.22 -8.03
N ARG A 98 -6.73 -2.31 -7.30
CA ARG A 98 -5.71 -3.30 -7.64
C ARG A 98 -5.84 -3.81 -9.07
N LYS A 99 -7.07 -4.17 -9.48
CA LYS A 99 -7.35 -4.63 -10.85
C LYS A 99 -7.12 -3.52 -11.89
N LYS A 100 -7.54 -2.28 -11.61
CA LYS A 100 -7.33 -1.14 -12.51
C LYS A 100 -5.85 -0.80 -12.69
N THR A 101 -5.10 -0.84 -11.60
CA THR A 101 -3.66 -0.54 -11.60
C THR A 101 -2.82 -1.75 -12.01
N ASP A 102 -3.42 -2.94 -12.10
CA ASP A 102 -2.72 -4.21 -12.37
C ASP A 102 -1.59 -4.44 -11.37
N ALA A 103 -1.93 -4.19 -10.10
CA ALA A 103 -1.03 -4.34 -8.97
C ALA A 103 -0.98 -5.80 -8.51
N ASP A 104 0.16 -6.19 -7.94
CA ASP A 104 0.38 -7.54 -7.42
C ASP A 104 -0.70 -7.92 -6.40
N ALA A 105 -1.24 -9.13 -6.56
CA ALA A 105 -2.21 -9.70 -5.65
C ALA A 105 -1.57 -10.30 -4.39
N GLY A 106 -0.27 -10.59 -4.44
CA GLY A 106 0.52 -11.07 -3.31
C GLY A 106 1.00 -9.98 -2.35
N TYR A 107 0.90 -8.70 -2.76
CA TYR A 107 1.34 -7.58 -1.94
C TYR A 107 0.50 -7.42 -0.67
N SER A 108 1.12 -7.56 0.49
CA SER A 108 0.45 -7.47 1.79
C SER A 108 0.78 -6.22 2.61
N GLY A 109 1.69 -5.37 2.14
CA GLY A 109 2.14 -4.16 2.84
C GLY A 109 2.91 -4.39 4.14
#